data_AF-A0A2W1LHK7-F1
#
_entry.id   AF-A0A2W1LHK7-F1
#
_cell.length_a   1.000
_cell.length_b   1.000
_cell.length_c   1.000
_cell.angle_alpha   90.00
_cell.angle_beta   90.00
_cell.angle_gamma   90.00
#
_symmetry.space_group_name_H-M   'P 1'
#
loop_
_entity.id
_entity.type
_entity.pdbx_description
1 polymer ?
#
loop_
_entity_poly.entity_id
_entity_poly.type
_entity_poly.pdbx_seq_one_letter_code
_entity_poly.pdbx_strand_id
1 'polypeptide(L)'
;MNKILLARWPAALLVIVLVSGLAWSYSALKQSDRNPLTEQTLAVLKYVQAGEWTRAKTEVQELRELFHTKRWILDLLGPNQSASNTRIDIDVLAALIQEENASEAKQLIAQIRARLDDFVII
;
A
#
# COMPACT_ATOMS: atom_id res chain seq x y z
N MET A 1 49.25 31.10 -16.77
CA MET A 1 47.96 30.77 -17.44
C MET A 1 47.59 29.33 -17.13
N ASN A 2 46.81 29.11 -16.05
CA ASN A 2 46.46 27.78 -15.54
C ASN A 2 45.33 27.15 -16.35
N LYS A 3 45.67 26.36 -17.37
CA LYS A 3 44.71 25.58 -18.19
C LYS A 3 44.13 24.35 -17.47
N ILE A 4 44.43 24.14 -16.18
CA ILE A 4 44.04 22.94 -15.41
C ILE A 4 42.68 23.13 -14.70
N LEU A 5 42.20 24.36 -14.55
CA LEU A 5 40.97 24.65 -13.80
C LEU A 5 39.66 24.51 -14.60
N LEU A 6 39.70 24.49 -15.94
CA LEU A 6 38.47 24.40 -16.75
C LEU A 6 37.96 22.97 -16.98
N ALA A 7 38.78 21.93 -16.78
CA ALA A 7 38.42 20.56 -17.13
C ALA A 7 37.62 19.80 -16.04
N ARG A 8 37.52 20.34 -14.81
CA ARG A 8 36.86 19.64 -13.67
C ARG A 8 35.38 20.01 -13.49
N TRP A 9 34.94 21.12 -14.08
CA TRP A 9 33.55 21.61 -14.02
C TRP A 9 32.53 20.72 -14.75
N PRO A 10 32.80 20.16 -15.94
CA PRO A 10 31.82 19.31 -16.62
C PRO A 10 31.60 17.98 -15.90
N ALA A 11 32.65 17.41 -15.30
CA ALA A 11 32.54 16.18 -14.52
C ALA A 11 31.71 16.38 -13.24
N ALA A 12 31.89 17.51 -12.53
CA ALA A 12 31.10 17.84 -11.35
C ALA A 12 29.61 18.07 -11.69
N LEU A 13 29.31 18.73 -12.81
CA LEU A 13 27.94 18.92 -13.28
C LEU A 13 27.27 17.59 -13.66
N LEU A 14 28.00 16.68 -14.30
CA LEU A 14 27.50 15.34 -14.62
C LEU A 14 27.13 14.55 -13.35
N VAL A 15 27.95 14.62 -12.30
CA VAL A 15 27.66 13.95 -11.02
C VAL A 15 26.42 14.55 -10.36
N ILE A 16 26.25 15.88 -10.38
CA ILE A 16 25.06 16.55 -9.81
C ILE A 16 23.79 16.15 -10.56
N VAL A 17 23.83 16.08 -11.89
CA VAL A 17 22.70 15.62 -12.71
C VAL A 17 22.40 14.15 -12.46
N LEU A 18 23.42 13.30 -12.30
CA LEU A 18 23.24 11.88 -12.01
C LEU A 18 22.60 11.66 -10.64
N VAL A 19 23.09 12.36 -9.60
CA VAL A 19 22.56 12.27 -8.23
C VAL A 19 21.14 12.84 -8.15
N SER A 20 20.86 13.94 -8.85
CA SER A 20 19.52 14.54 -8.88
C SER A 20 18.53 13.66 -9.64
N GLY A 21 18.94 13.04 -10.76
CA GLY A 21 18.12 12.09 -11.50
C GLY A 21 17.80 10.83 -10.69
N LEU A 22 18.78 10.31 -9.95
CA LEU A 22 18.59 9.17 -9.05
C LEU A 22 17.70 9.52 -7.85
N ALA A 23 17.80 10.75 -7.30
CA ALA A 23 16.93 11.20 -6.22
C ALA A 23 15.46 11.32 -6.67
N TRP A 24 15.23 11.82 -7.89
CA TRP A 24 13.89 11.89 -8.47
C TRP A 24 13.33 10.50 -8.76
N SER A 25 14.13 9.56 -9.30
CA SER A 25 13.66 8.19 -9.52
C SER A 25 13.33 7.46 -8.21
N TYR A 26 14.12 7.69 -7.15
CA TYR A 26 13.83 7.14 -5.83
C TYR A 26 12.52 7.69 -5.24
N SER A 27 12.26 8.99 -5.41
CA SER A 27 11.00 9.60 -4.95
C SER A 27 9.78 9.15 -5.76
N ALA A 28 9.92 8.91 -7.07
CA ALA A 28 8.86 8.43 -7.93
C ALA A 28 8.51 6.95 -7.67
N LEU A 29 9.52 6.11 -7.39
CA LEU A 29 9.32 4.73 -6.95
C LEU A 29 8.55 4.67 -5.62
N LYS A 30 8.93 5.51 -4.66
CA LYS A 30 8.25 5.58 -3.35
C LYS A 30 6.79 6.06 -3.43
N GLN A 31 6.43 6.77 -4.50
CA GLN A 31 5.06 7.22 -4.74
C GLN A 31 4.20 6.13 -5.44
N SER A 32 4.84 5.15 -6.08
CA SER A 32 4.20 3.98 -6.69
C SER A 32 3.98 2.80 -5.73
N ASP A 33 4.57 2.85 -4.53
CA ASP A 33 4.43 1.83 -3.46
C ASP A 33 3.12 1.92 -2.66
N ARG A 34 2.10 2.62 -3.17
CA ARG A 34 0.78 2.54 -2.55
C ARG A 34 0.17 1.17 -2.84
N ASN A 35 0.33 0.26 -1.89
CA ASN A 35 -0.30 -1.04 -1.93
C ASN A 35 -1.82 -0.86 -2.15
N PRO A 36 -2.37 -1.30 -3.29
CA PRO A 36 -3.78 -1.09 -3.61
C PRO A 36 -4.72 -1.79 -2.62
N LEU A 37 -4.25 -2.83 -1.91
CA LEU A 37 -5.00 -3.44 -0.81
C LEU A 37 -5.16 -2.47 0.37
N THR A 38 -4.11 -1.69 0.67
CA THR A 38 -4.13 -0.69 1.74
C THR A 38 -5.06 0.47 1.38
N GLU A 39 -5.02 0.96 0.14
CA GLU A 39 -5.93 2.02 -0.31
C GLU A 39 -7.39 1.57 -0.25
N GLN A 40 -7.69 0.36 -0.71
CA GLN A 40 -9.05 -0.19 -0.67
C GLN A 40 -9.52 -0.40 0.77
N THR A 41 -8.64 -0.87 1.66
CA THR A 41 -8.94 -1.00 3.10
C THR A 41 -9.27 0.37 3.75
N LEU A 42 -8.60 1.44 3.33
CA LEU A 42 -8.90 2.81 3.77
C LEU A 42 -10.24 3.32 3.22
N ALA A 43 -10.60 2.94 1.99
CA ALA A 43 -11.90 3.26 1.42
C ALA A 43 -13.03 2.64 2.26
N VAL A 44 -12.93 1.35 2.59
CA VAL A 44 -13.87 0.66 3.50
C VAL A 44 -13.98 1.39 4.83
N LEU A 45 -12.84 1.76 5.45
CA LEU A 45 -12.82 2.50 6.71
C LEU A 45 -13.58 3.83 6.63
N LYS A 46 -13.36 4.58 5.55
CA LYS A 46 -14.00 5.88 5.32
C LYS A 46 -15.53 5.73 5.28
N TYR A 47 -16.06 4.73 4.58
CA TYR A 47 -17.50 4.51 4.49
C TYR A 47 -18.10 3.97 5.80
N VAL A 48 -17.39 3.08 6.51
CA VAL A 48 -17.79 2.63 7.86
C VAL A 48 -17.83 3.80 8.86
N GLN A 49 -16.89 4.74 8.77
CA GLN A 49 -16.89 5.94 9.61
C GLN A 49 -18.01 6.91 9.25
N ALA A 50 -18.36 7.02 7.97
CA ALA A 50 -19.45 7.85 7.48
C ALA A 50 -20.84 7.22 7.72
N GLY A 51 -20.92 5.95 8.16
CA GLY A 51 -22.18 5.21 8.27
C GLY A 51 -22.81 4.85 6.92
N GLU A 52 -22.03 4.93 5.82
CA GLU A 52 -22.48 4.62 4.47
C GLU A 52 -22.36 3.12 4.19
N TRP A 53 -23.15 2.31 4.89
CA TRP A 53 -23.06 0.85 4.90
C TRP A 53 -23.20 0.19 3.53
N THR A 54 -24.08 0.73 2.68
CA THR A 54 -24.23 0.23 1.30
C THR A 54 -22.92 0.34 0.52
N ARG A 55 -22.21 1.47 0.64
CA ARG A 55 -20.91 1.66 -0.02
C ARG A 55 -19.83 0.81 0.64
N ALA A 56 -19.81 0.73 1.98
CA ALA A 56 -18.88 -0.14 2.70
C ALA A 56 -19.01 -1.62 2.26
N LYS A 57 -20.23 -2.09 1.98
CA LYS A 57 -20.50 -3.45 1.46
C LYS A 57 -19.92 -3.66 0.06
N THR A 58 -20.04 -2.69 -0.83
CA THR A 58 -19.43 -2.75 -2.16
C THR A 58 -17.90 -2.77 -2.06
N GLU A 59 -17.35 -1.87 -1.24
CA GLU A 59 -15.91 -1.66 -1.14
C GLU A 59 -15.19 -2.83 -0.46
N VAL A 60 -15.85 -3.52 0.48
CA VAL A 60 -15.30 -4.74 1.08
C VAL A 60 -15.34 -5.94 0.12
N GLN A 61 -16.32 -5.99 -0.79
CA GLN A 61 -16.32 -6.98 -1.87
C GLN A 61 -15.17 -6.75 -2.84
N GLU A 62 -14.97 -5.50 -3.26
CA GLU A 62 -13.83 -5.10 -4.09
C GLU A 62 -12.48 -5.41 -3.40
N LEU A 63 -12.37 -5.13 -2.10
CA LEU A 63 -11.19 -5.49 -1.30
C LEU A 63 -10.94 -7.01 -1.34
N ARG A 64 -11.99 -7.81 -1.23
CA ARG A 64 -11.90 -9.27 -1.28
C ARG A 64 -11.43 -9.77 -2.64
N GLU A 65 -11.98 -9.22 -3.72
CA GLU A 65 -11.56 -9.55 -5.08
C GLU A 65 -10.09 -9.16 -5.33
N LEU A 66 -9.71 -7.95 -4.92
CA LEU A 66 -8.36 -7.43 -5.07
C LEU A 66 -7.35 -8.26 -4.26
N PHE A 67 -7.75 -8.72 -3.07
CA PHE A 67 -6.99 -9.67 -2.27
C PHE A 67 -6.83 -11.01 -3.00
N HIS A 68 -7.88 -11.56 -3.59
CA HIS A 68 -7.77 -12.79 -4.38
C HIS A 68 -6.81 -12.65 -5.56
N THR A 69 -6.87 -11.53 -6.30
CA THR A 69 -5.97 -11.27 -7.43
C THR A 69 -4.52 -11.09 -6.99
N LYS A 70 -4.27 -10.54 -5.80
CA LYS A 70 -2.91 -10.27 -5.29
C LYS A 70 -2.44 -11.31 -4.27
N ARG A 71 -3.25 -12.31 -3.97
CA ARG A 71 -2.92 -13.38 -3.01
C ARG A 71 -1.61 -14.07 -3.37
N TRP A 72 -1.37 -14.33 -4.66
CA TRP A 72 -0.13 -14.96 -5.12
C TRP A 72 1.12 -14.16 -4.75
N ILE A 73 1.02 -12.82 -4.68
CA ILE A 73 2.12 -11.95 -4.26
C ILE A 73 2.38 -12.13 -2.76
N LEU A 74 1.31 -12.20 -1.96
CA LEU A 74 1.41 -12.43 -0.52
C LEU A 74 1.90 -13.84 -0.18
N ASP A 75 1.51 -14.84 -0.96
CA ASP A 75 2.01 -16.22 -0.81
C ASP A 75 3.49 -16.34 -1.25
N LEU A 76 3.96 -15.48 -2.17
CA LEU A 76 5.34 -15.48 -2.67
C LEU A 76 6.31 -14.66 -1.79
N LEU A 77 5.85 -13.50 -1.28
CA LEU A 77 6.68 -12.51 -0.59
C LEU A 77 6.38 -12.40 0.91
N GLY A 78 5.22 -12.90 1.35
CA GLY A 78 4.79 -12.84 2.75
C GLY A 78 5.25 -14.05 3.56
N PRO A 79 5.28 -13.95 4.91
CA PRO A 79 5.43 -15.12 5.76
C PRO A 79 4.31 -16.12 5.46
N ASN A 80 4.63 -17.42 5.39
CA ASN A 80 3.75 -18.53 4.99
C ASN A 80 2.35 -18.58 5.66
N GLN A 81 2.12 -17.85 6.76
CA GLN A 81 0.84 -17.83 7.48
C GLN A 81 0.02 -16.54 7.29
N SER A 82 0.63 -15.47 6.78
CA SER A 82 -0.02 -14.16 6.81
C SER A 82 -1.12 -14.00 5.76
N ALA A 83 -0.99 -14.60 4.58
CA ALA A 83 -2.02 -14.53 3.55
C ALA A 83 -3.32 -15.24 3.99
N SER A 84 -3.22 -16.41 4.64
CA SER A 84 -4.39 -17.13 5.15
C SER A 84 -5.11 -16.33 6.23
N ASN A 85 -4.37 -15.73 7.16
CA ASN A 85 -4.96 -14.92 8.23
C ASN A 85 -5.62 -13.65 7.68
N THR A 86 -5.01 -12.98 6.70
CA THR A 86 -5.60 -11.76 6.09
C THR A 86 -6.88 -12.07 5.33
N ARG A 87 -6.97 -13.24 4.68
CA ARG A 87 -8.21 -13.68 4.06
C ARG A 87 -9.33 -13.83 5.07
N ILE A 88 -9.05 -14.51 6.19
CA ILE A 88 -10.03 -14.71 7.26
C ILE A 88 -10.47 -13.35 7.80
N ASP A 89 -9.55 -12.43 8.03
CA ASP A 89 -9.86 -11.09 8.53
C ASP A 89 -10.75 -10.30 7.55
N ILE A 90 -10.52 -10.40 6.23
CA ILE A 90 -11.39 -9.76 5.22
C ILE A 90 -12.79 -10.39 5.20
N ASP A 91 -12.89 -11.71 5.34
CA ASP A 91 -14.18 -12.41 5.40
C ASP A 91 -14.96 -12.01 6.68
N VAL A 92 -14.29 -11.90 7.83
CA VAL A 92 -14.87 -11.39 9.08
C VAL A 92 -15.27 -9.91 8.94
N LEU A 93 -14.46 -9.10 8.27
CA LEU A 93 -14.79 -7.69 8.01
C LEU A 93 -16.07 -7.56 7.18
N ALA A 94 -16.25 -8.41 6.16
CA ALA A 94 -17.47 -8.43 5.37
C ALA A 94 -18.70 -8.77 6.23
N ALA A 95 -18.57 -9.71 7.17
CA ALA A 95 -19.64 -10.04 8.13
C ALA A 95 -19.95 -8.86 9.08
N LEU A 96 -18.93 -8.22 9.64
CA LEU A 96 -19.11 -7.05 10.53
C LEU A 96 -19.77 -5.86 9.81
N ILE A 97 -19.47 -5.67 8.53
CA ILE A 97 -20.13 -4.65 7.70
C ILE A 97 -21.58 -5.04 7.38
N GLN A 98 -21.91 -6.33 7.29
CA GLN A 98 -23.30 -6.79 7.18
C GLN A 98 -24.10 -6.54 8.46
N GLU A 99 -23.46 -6.74 9.61
CA GLU A 99 -24.03 -6.50 10.95
C GLU A 99 -24.01 -5.01 11.35
N GLU A 100 -23.47 -4.13 10.50
CA GLU A 100 -23.34 -2.69 10.73
C GLU A 100 -22.60 -2.34 12.04
N ASN A 101 -21.70 -3.24 12.46
CA ASN A 101 -20.92 -3.08 13.68
C ASN A 101 -19.67 -2.22 13.42
N ALA A 102 -19.86 -0.90 13.50
CA ALA A 102 -18.80 0.07 13.21
C ALA A 102 -17.59 -0.04 14.13
N SER A 103 -17.77 -0.44 15.39
CA SER A 103 -16.69 -0.49 16.37
C SER A 103 -15.71 -1.61 16.03
N GLU A 104 -16.23 -2.83 15.87
CA GLU A 104 -15.43 -4.00 15.55
C GLU A 104 -14.87 -3.92 14.13
N ALA A 105 -15.65 -3.43 13.17
CA ALA A 105 -15.18 -3.25 11.79
C ALA A 105 -13.96 -2.31 11.75
N LYS A 106 -13.96 -1.20 12.50
CA LYS A 106 -12.82 -0.27 12.55
C LYS A 106 -11.57 -0.92 13.14
N GLN A 107 -11.72 -1.70 14.22
CA GLN A 107 -10.60 -2.41 14.83
C GLN A 107 -9.99 -3.43 13.87
N LEU A 108 -10.83 -4.21 13.19
CA LEU A 108 -10.38 -5.22 12.25
C LEU A 108 -9.73 -4.61 11.00
N ILE A 109 -10.28 -3.49 10.48
CA ILE A 109 -9.66 -2.73 9.39
C ILE A 109 -8.26 -2.24 9.80
N ALA A 110 -8.08 -1.73 11.02
CA ALA A 110 -6.78 -1.30 11.50
C ALA A 110 -5.79 -2.48 11.57
N GLN A 111 -6.24 -3.66 11.97
CA GLN A 111 -5.42 -4.87 12.03
C GLN A 111 -5.04 -5.37 10.63
N ILE A 112 -5.98 -5.43 9.69
CA ILE A 112 -5.74 -5.80 8.28
C ILE A 112 -4.73 -4.83 7.68
N ARG A 113 -4.92 -3.52 7.90
CA ARG A 113 -4.00 -2.49 7.41
C ARG A 113 -2.59 -2.67 7.97
N ALA A 114 -2.44 -2.84 9.29
CA ALA A 114 -1.13 -3.02 9.90
C ALA A 114 -0.38 -4.21 9.27
N ARG A 115 -1.11 -5.31 9.02
CA ARG A 115 -0.52 -6.48 8.35
C ARG A 115 -0.20 -6.22 6.87
N LEU A 116 -1.02 -5.43 6.17
CA LEU A 116 -0.79 -5.06 4.77
C LEU A 116 0.37 -4.06 4.58
N ASP A 117 0.59 -3.19 5.56
CA ASP A 117 1.73 -2.27 5.61
C ASP A 117 3.04 -3.02 5.87
N ASP A 118 3.01 -4.18 6.52
CA ASP A 118 4.19 -5.06 6.63
C ASP A 118 4.55 -5.74 5.28
N PHE A 119 3.64 -5.76 4.30
CA PHE A 119 3.86 -6.33 2.95
C PHE A 119 4.38 -5.33 1.93
N VAL A 120 5.13 -4.28 2.33
CA VAL A 120 5.77 -3.37 1.37
C VAL A 120 6.64 -4.16 0.40
N ILE A 121 6.14 -4.29 -0.83
CA ILE A 121 6.83 -4.86 -1.98
C ILE A 121 7.95 -3.87 -2.32
N ILE A 122 9.20 -4.30 -2.18
CA ILE A 122 10.40 -3.59 -2.69
C ILE A 122 10.61 -3.97 -4.15
#